data_AF-W2M293-F1
#
_entry.id   AF-W2M293-F1
#
_cell.length_a   1.000
_cell.length_b   1.000
_cell.length_c   1.000
_cell.angle_alpha   90.00
_cell.angle_beta   90.00
_cell.angle_gamma   90.00
#
_symmetry.space_group_name_H-M   'P 1'
#
loop_
_entity.id
_entity.type
_entity.pdbx_description
1 polymer ?
#
loop_
_entity_poly.entity_id
_entity_poly.type
_entity_poly.pdbx_seq_one_letter_code
_entity_poly.pdbx_strand_id
1 'polypeptide(L)'
;MAGGMYTKMTSTGSSLIVNPRTISKELEAKIAAAIAGVIASHDVSKLTTKLVRQAVEKEVQVSLTNHKEVLKRLMHQELRKLKAKKVAKRAAPEPWKIAMRRESIVKGLNRVYQLVRESGSFPGWGLHAIQSLYDLQAIEDGEILRLATLYARLIGALWLKEDRQADWAVGSIPTPTQLVNAITAVFLVERLGISHSRRVELLDFCDRSPAVYGAKELLGWNPAESSPPIDNMNGSSIYEQLTSALVLWHHSNALGISIGFTLPHLLQHLLLVYPYKGPGDLSPQEYEDQVHLVTTLVFVLTNHGRLRCETNLLPHEYFFLRHHIVYHLTQQNAALLGESLRALRCFEGSANLVQMRRGMAYLLLTQREDGSWVNESLQNDPNQRYFSTMQALWALCEPRRVGFAPAFPEATPILELHLNADIEVPDVSDMKNMCAVSLF
;
A
#
# COMPACT_ATOMS: atom_id res chain seq x y z
N MET A 1 26.58 24.06 56.03
CA MET A 1 25.72 25.27 55.94
C MET A 1 24.33 24.87 55.47
N ALA A 2 23.35 24.90 56.37
CA ALA A 2 21.96 24.51 56.11
C ALA A 2 21.23 25.62 55.32
N GLY A 3 20.74 25.31 54.12
CA GLY A 3 20.00 26.26 53.27
C GLY A 3 18.50 25.97 53.32
N GLY A 4 17.75 26.77 54.08
CA GLY A 4 16.30 26.59 54.28
C GLY A 4 15.47 26.78 53.00
N MET A 5 14.64 25.79 52.67
CA MET A 5 13.47 25.96 51.82
C MET A 5 12.41 26.73 52.62
N TYR A 6 11.94 27.87 52.10
CA TYR A 6 10.89 28.65 52.75
C TYR A 6 9.54 28.34 52.09
N THR A 7 8.61 27.77 52.85
CA THR A 7 7.19 27.67 52.46
C THR A 7 6.46 28.93 52.91
N LYS A 8 5.73 29.56 51.99
CA LYS A 8 4.85 30.71 52.31
C LYS A 8 3.40 30.26 52.16
N MET A 9 2.59 30.44 53.21
CA MET A 9 1.15 30.23 53.12
C MET A 9 0.53 31.36 52.29
N THR A 10 -0.26 30.99 51.27
CA THR A 10 -1.09 31.94 50.53
C THR A 10 -2.33 32.30 51.34
N SER A 11 -3.01 33.40 50.96
CA SER A 11 -4.28 33.83 51.56
C SER A 11 -5.43 32.81 51.43
N THR A 12 -5.21 31.72 50.69
CA THR A 12 -6.14 30.59 50.50
C THR A 12 -5.74 29.33 51.30
N GLY A 13 -4.75 29.41 52.19
CA GLY A 13 -4.31 28.28 53.03
C GLY A 13 -3.43 27.25 52.31
N SER A 14 -2.92 27.55 51.10
CA SER A 14 -2.08 26.65 50.31
C SER A 14 -0.59 26.90 50.58
N SER A 15 0.22 25.84 50.73
CA SER A 15 1.67 25.95 50.96
C SER A 15 2.41 26.09 49.64
N LEU A 16 3.02 27.25 49.40
CA LEU A 16 3.77 27.52 48.18
C LEU A 16 5.29 27.50 48.48
N ILE A 17 6.04 26.71 47.73
CA ILE A 17 7.51 26.64 47.88
C ILE A 17 8.11 27.91 47.24
N VAL A 18 8.76 28.74 48.06
CA VAL A 18 9.40 29.99 47.62
C VAL A 18 10.90 29.76 47.45
N ASN A 19 11.44 30.15 46.29
CA ASN A 19 12.87 30.09 45.96
C ASN A 19 13.54 28.69 45.98
N PRO A 20 13.10 27.73 45.14
CA PRO A 20 13.95 26.58 44.86
C PRO A 20 15.25 27.07 44.19
N ARG A 21 16.42 26.74 44.74
CA ARG A 21 17.72 27.12 44.14
C ARG A 21 17.94 26.47 42.78
N THR A 22 17.38 25.28 42.57
CA THR A 22 17.44 24.51 41.32
C THR A 22 16.10 23.82 41.08
N ILE A 23 15.71 23.69 39.81
CA ILE A 23 14.52 22.92 39.40
C ILE A 23 14.99 21.51 39.00
N SER A 24 14.43 20.47 39.62
CA SER A 24 14.73 19.08 39.27
C SER A 24 14.07 18.67 37.94
N LYS A 25 14.58 17.62 37.28
CA LYS A 25 13.98 17.10 36.02
C LYS A 25 12.51 16.67 36.21
N GLU A 26 12.17 16.10 37.36
CA GLU A 26 10.78 15.74 37.68
C GLU A 26 9.88 16.97 37.80
N LEU A 27 10.38 18.04 38.41
CA LEU A 27 9.64 19.29 38.53
C LEU A 27 9.51 20.00 37.17
N GLU A 28 10.53 19.95 36.32
CA GLU A 28 10.42 20.42 34.92
C GLU A 28 9.34 19.66 34.14
N ALA A 29 9.22 18.35 34.33
CA ALA A 29 8.18 17.54 33.68
C ALA A 29 6.77 17.95 34.14
N LYS A 30 6.58 18.19 35.44
CA LYS A 30 5.30 18.70 35.99
C LYS A 30 4.97 20.10 35.46
N ILE A 31 5.96 20.98 35.39
CA ILE A 31 5.82 22.32 34.80
C ILE A 31 5.44 22.21 33.32
N ALA A 32 6.09 21.35 32.55
CA ALA A 32 5.77 21.15 31.13
C ALA A 32 4.35 20.63 30.91
N ALA A 33 3.88 19.69 31.75
CA ALA A 33 2.51 19.17 31.71
C ALA A 33 1.48 20.28 32.02
N ALA A 34 1.70 21.08 33.06
CA ALA A 34 0.86 22.22 33.40
C ALA A 34 0.82 23.26 32.26
N ILE A 35 1.97 23.58 31.66
CA ILE A 35 2.05 24.46 30.48
C ILE A 35 1.22 23.90 29.32
N ALA A 36 1.31 22.60 29.05
CA ALA A 36 0.53 21.96 27.99
C ALA A 36 -0.97 22.06 28.25
N GLY A 37 -1.42 21.89 29.51
CA GLY A 37 -2.80 22.11 29.94
C GLY A 37 -3.27 23.54 29.68
N VAL A 38 -2.48 24.54 30.08
CA VAL A 38 -2.78 25.96 29.85
C VAL A 38 -2.86 26.31 28.36
N ILE A 39 -1.93 25.78 27.55
CA ILE A 39 -1.94 25.96 26.09
C ILE A 39 -3.18 25.32 25.45
N ALA A 40 -3.68 24.20 25.98
CA ALA A 40 -4.86 23.53 25.44
C ALA A 40 -6.16 24.30 25.74
N SER A 41 -6.22 25.00 26.88
CA SER A 41 -7.42 25.70 27.35
C SER A 41 -7.49 27.18 26.96
N HIS A 42 -6.46 27.74 26.32
CA HIS A 42 -6.39 29.16 25.97
C HIS A 42 -6.03 29.38 24.50
N ASP A 43 -6.43 30.54 23.97
CA ASP A 43 -5.98 31.02 22.68
C ASP A 43 -4.47 31.36 22.73
N VAL A 44 -3.70 30.68 21.87
CA VAL A 44 -2.24 30.83 21.77
C VAL A 44 -1.81 32.27 21.51
N SER A 45 -2.62 33.06 20.80
CA SER A 45 -2.32 34.47 20.50
C SER A 45 -2.38 35.38 21.74
N LYS A 46 -3.04 34.92 22.82
CA LYS A 46 -3.24 35.66 24.07
C LYS A 46 -2.35 35.15 25.21
N LEU A 47 -1.56 34.11 24.97
CA LEU A 47 -0.66 33.54 25.97
C LEU A 47 0.54 34.46 26.21
N THR A 48 0.54 35.11 27.37
CA THR A 48 1.72 35.83 27.87
C THR A 48 2.47 34.98 28.88
N THR A 49 3.79 35.16 28.97
CA THR A 49 4.64 34.49 29.97
C THR A 49 4.13 34.73 31.40
N LYS A 50 3.50 35.88 31.68
CA LYS A 50 2.92 36.21 32.99
C LYS A 50 1.70 35.34 33.32
N LEU A 51 0.81 35.15 32.35
CA LEU A 51 -0.39 34.32 32.50
C LEU A 51 -0.02 32.85 32.68
N VAL A 52 0.87 32.34 31.82
CA VAL A 52 1.37 30.96 31.93
C VAL A 52 2.06 30.74 33.27
N ARG A 53 2.88 31.68 33.74
CA ARG A 53 3.51 31.60 35.07
C ARG A 53 2.46 31.47 36.17
N GLN A 54 1.47 32.36 36.22
CA GLN A 54 0.45 32.35 37.29
C GLN A 54 -0.36 31.05 37.32
N ALA A 55 -0.71 30.52 36.15
CA ALA A 55 -1.45 29.26 36.05
C ALA A 55 -0.59 28.06 36.49
N VAL A 56 0.66 28.00 36.05
CA VAL A 56 1.60 26.93 36.42
C VAL A 56 1.96 27.00 37.91
N GLU A 57 2.20 28.20 38.46
CA GLU A 57 2.49 28.38 39.89
C GLU A 57 1.30 27.92 40.76
N LYS A 58 0.07 28.11 40.29
CA LYS A 58 -1.15 27.62 40.96
C LYS A 58 -1.28 26.10 40.91
N GLU A 59 -0.90 25.46 39.81
CA GLU A 59 -1.03 24.01 39.63
C GLU A 59 0.12 23.24 40.29
N VAL A 60 1.35 23.72 40.12
CA VAL A 60 2.57 23.05 40.60
C VAL A 60 2.94 23.49 42.02
N GLN A 61 2.32 24.54 42.56
CA GLN A 61 2.54 25.06 43.93
C GLN A 61 4.00 25.49 44.22
N VAL A 62 4.71 25.94 43.19
CA VAL A 62 6.12 26.39 43.27
C VAL A 62 6.24 27.78 42.65
N SER A 63 6.92 28.70 43.33
CA SER A 63 7.22 30.02 42.76
C SER A 63 8.29 29.93 41.67
N LEU A 64 7.95 30.40 40.47
CA LEU A 64 8.82 30.44 39.29
C LEU A 64 9.37 31.86 39.03
N THR A 65 9.25 32.75 40.03
CA THR A 65 9.65 34.16 39.91
C THR A 65 11.11 34.34 39.48
N ASN A 66 12.01 33.46 39.95
CA ASN A 66 13.44 33.44 39.63
C ASN A 66 13.83 32.47 38.51
N HIS A 67 12.86 31.73 37.94
CA HIS A 67 13.09 30.68 36.93
C HIS A 67 12.45 31.03 35.59
N LYS A 68 12.49 32.32 35.22
CA LYS A 68 11.84 32.84 34.01
C LYS A 68 12.36 32.17 32.73
N GLU A 69 13.65 31.87 32.66
CA GLU A 69 14.26 31.24 31.49
C GLU A 69 13.85 29.78 31.30
N VAL A 70 13.72 29.02 32.40
CA VAL A 70 13.20 27.64 32.37
C VAL A 70 11.75 27.65 31.87
N LEU A 71 10.92 28.54 32.40
CA LEU A 71 9.53 28.69 31.99
C LEU A 71 9.40 29.05 30.50
N LYS A 72 10.17 30.04 30.02
CA LYS A 72 10.19 30.42 28.60
C LYS A 72 10.60 29.24 27.72
N ARG A 73 11.67 28.53 28.07
CA ARG A 73 12.18 27.38 27.29
C ARG A 73 11.11 26.28 27.16
N LEU A 74 10.49 25.89 28.26
CA LEU A 74 9.44 24.85 28.28
C LEU A 74 8.19 25.30 27.52
N MET A 75 7.77 26.56 27.66
CA MET A 75 6.68 27.14 26.88
C MET A 75 6.94 27.09 25.38
N HIS A 76 8.14 27.47 24.92
CA HIS A 76 8.52 27.37 23.51
C HIS A 76 8.57 25.93 23.01
N GLN A 77 8.96 24.97 23.86
CA GLN A 77 8.98 23.56 23.50
C GLN A 77 7.56 23.00 23.31
N GLU A 78 6.64 23.29 24.21
CA GLU A 78 5.24 22.86 24.09
C GLU A 78 4.51 23.55 22.93
N LEU A 79 4.77 24.85 22.69
CA LEU A 79 4.25 25.55 21.52
C LEU A 79 4.79 24.96 20.21
N ARG A 80 6.06 24.55 20.17
CA ARG A 80 6.64 23.84 19.01
C ARG A 80 5.98 22.48 18.80
N LYS A 81 5.76 21.68 19.85
CA LYS A 81 5.02 20.41 19.77
C LYS A 81 3.60 20.61 19.25
N LEU A 82 2.88 21.63 19.74
CA LEU A 82 1.54 21.95 19.26
C LEU A 82 1.54 22.36 17.78
N LYS A 83 2.49 23.21 17.36
CA LYS A 83 2.64 23.60 15.95
C LYS A 83 2.96 22.39 15.08
N ALA A 84 3.90 21.54 15.48
CA ALA A 84 4.24 20.30 14.78
C ALA A 84 3.03 19.37 14.67
N LYS A 85 2.25 19.19 15.76
CA LYS A 85 1.01 18.40 15.76
C LYS A 85 -0.07 18.99 14.85
N LYS A 86 -0.20 20.32 14.81
CA LYS A 86 -1.14 21.02 13.90
C LYS A 86 -0.71 20.90 12.44
N VAL A 87 0.59 21.00 12.15
CA VAL A 87 1.14 20.79 10.80
C VAL A 87 0.94 19.34 10.37
N ALA A 88 1.25 18.36 11.23
CA ALA A 88 0.99 16.94 10.98
C ALA A 88 -0.51 16.65 10.75
N LYS A 89 -1.40 17.24 11.56
CA LYS A 89 -2.85 17.09 11.40
C LYS A 89 -3.39 17.78 10.12
N ARG A 90 -2.77 18.88 9.69
CA ARG A 90 -3.08 19.51 8.39
C ARG A 90 -2.52 18.73 7.20
N ALA A 91 -1.40 18.02 7.40
CA ALA A 91 -0.76 17.20 6.38
C ALA A 91 -1.49 15.88 6.10
N ALA A 92 -2.22 15.33 7.09
CA ALA A 92 -3.05 14.13 6.94
C ALA A 92 -4.54 14.50 7.02
N PRO A 93 -5.19 14.91 5.90
CA PRO A 93 -6.64 15.07 5.89
C PRO A 93 -7.33 13.76 6.31
N GLU A 94 -8.45 13.86 7.03
CA GLU A 94 -9.23 12.68 7.38
C GLU A 94 -9.63 11.92 6.10
N PRO A 95 -9.52 10.58 6.07
CA PRO A 95 -9.88 9.79 4.91
C PRO A 95 -11.31 10.08 4.47
N TRP A 96 -11.47 10.56 3.24
CA TRP A 96 -12.76 10.97 2.68
C TRP A 96 -13.81 9.85 2.78
N LYS A 97 -14.99 10.19 3.30
CA LYS A 97 -16.18 9.30 3.43
C LYS A 97 -15.88 7.92 4.05
N ILE A 98 -15.09 7.89 5.13
CA ILE A 98 -14.61 6.63 5.74
C ILE A 98 -15.73 5.62 6.07
N ALA A 99 -16.87 6.08 6.62
CA ALA A 99 -17.97 5.19 6.98
C ALA A 99 -18.60 4.51 5.75
N MET A 100 -18.90 5.30 4.70
CA MET A 100 -19.44 4.77 3.45
C MET A 100 -18.46 3.81 2.76
N ARG A 101 -17.16 4.12 2.80
CA ARG A 101 -16.12 3.24 2.26
C ARG A 101 -16.10 1.90 3.00
N ARG A 102 -16.10 1.92 4.34
CA ARG A 102 -16.09 0.70 5.15
C ARG A 102 -17.32 -0.18 4.87
N GLU A 103 -18.51 0.42 4.80
CA GLU A 103 -19.73 -0.31 4.44
C GLU A 103 -19.64 -0.95 3.05
N SER A 104 -19.16 -0.19 2.07
CA SER A 104 -18.98 -0.66 0.69
C SER A 104 -17.96 -1.79 0.58
N ILE A 105 -16.85 -1.72 1.31
CA ILE A 105 -15.83 -2.79 1.37
C ILE A 105 -16.42 -4.06 1.99
N VAL A 106 -17.16 -3.96 3.09
CA VAL A 106 -17.79 -5.13 3.73
C VAL A 106 -18.78 -5.80 2.78
N LYS A 107 -19.61 -5.03 2.07
CA LYS A 107 -20.50 -5.54 1.01
C LYS A 107 -19.72 -6.26 -0.09
N GLY A 108 -18.64 -5.66 -0.59
CA GLY A 108 -17.77 -6.26 -1.60
C GLY A 108 -17.09 -7.55 -1.15
N LEU A 109 -16.57 -7.60 0.08
CA LEU A 109 -15.96 -8.80 0.66
C LEU A 109 -16.96 -9.96 0.78
N ASN A 110 -18.18 -9.67 1.25
CA ASN A 110 -19.24 -10.67 1.32
C ASN A 110 -19.58 -11.21 -0.07
N ARG A 111 -19.62 -10.33 -1.08
CA ARG A 111 -19.90 -10.74 -2.45
C ARG A 111 -18.77 -11.59 -3.05
N VAL A 112 -17.52 -11.22 -2.84
CA VAL A 112 -16.35 -12.04 -3.25
C VAL A 112 -16.44 -13.45 -2.66
N TYR A 113 -16.77 -13.57 -1.36
CA TYR A 113 -16.91 -14.87 -0.73
C TYR A 113 -18.07 -15.69 -1.32
N GLN A 114 -19.20 -15.05 -1.67
CA GLN A 114 -20.30 -15.72 -2.38
C GLN A 114 -19.88 -16.20 -3.76
N LEU A 115 -19.20 -15.37 -4.55
CA LEU A 115 -18.74 -15.71 -5.91
C LEU A 115 -17.82 -16.94 -5.92
N VAL A 116 -16.97 -17.10 -4.90
CA VAL A 116 -16.12 -18.30 -4.75
C VAL A 116 -16.95 -19.58 -4.63
N ARG A 117 -18.11 -19.51 -3.98
CA ARG A 117 -18.97 -20.69 -3.76
C ARG A 117 -19.86 -21.00 -4.96
N GLU A 118 -20.18 -19.99 -5.76
CA GLU A 118 -21.11 -20.07 -6.88
C GLU A 118 -20.41 -20.36 -8.22
N SER A 119 -19.17 -19.91 -8.38
CA SER A 119 -18.49 -19.97 -9.69
C SER A 119 -17.73 -21.26 -9.92
N GLY A 120 -18.05 -21.95 -11.03
CA GLY A 120 -17.23 -23.05 -11.54
C GLY A 120 -15.83 -22.62 -11.99
N SER A 121 -15.59 -21.33 -12.23
CA SER A 121 -14.28 -20.80 -12.61
C SER A 121 -13.35 -20.49 -11.42
N PHE A 122 -13.85 -20.64 -10.17
CA PHE A 122 -13.06 -20.45 -8.95
C PHE A 122 -11.67 -21.09 -8.99
N PRO A 123 -11.46 -22.31 -9.56
CA PRO A 123 -10.13 -22.87 -9.62
C PRO A 123 -9.08 -22.01 -10.31
N GLY A 124 -9.46 -21.26 -11.35
CA GLY A 124 -8.55 -20.41 -12.12
C GLY A 124 -8.08 -19.16 -11.39
N TRP A 125 -8.90 -18.58 -10.50
CA TRP A 125 -8.58 -17.32 -9.81
C TRP A 125 -8.55 -17.43 -8.28
N GLY A 126 -8.78 -18.62 -7.71
CA GLY A 126 -8.85 -18.81 -6.26
C GLY A 126 -7.53 -18.46 -5.54
N LEU A 127 -6.38 -18.72 -6.16
CA LEU A 127 -5.07 -18.29 -5.66
C LEU A 127 -4.95 -16.76 -5.62
N HIS A 128 -5.44 -16.06 -6.64
CA HIS A 128 -5.52 -14.60 -6.63
C HIS A 128 -6.42 -14.08 -5.49
N ALA A 129 -7.53 -14.77 -5.19
CA ALA A 129 -8.39 -14.42 -4.05
C ALA A 129 -7.69 -14.59 -2.70
N ILE A 130 -6.93 -15.67 -2.54
CA ILE A 130 -6.12 -15.92 -1.35
C ILE A 130 -5.06 -14.82 -1.17
N GLN A 131 -4.28 -14.53 -2.22
CA GLN A 131 -3.29 -13.45 -2.22
C GLN A 131 -3.94 -12.11 -1.84
N SER A 132 -5.02 -11.75 -2.54
CA SER A 132 -5.71 -10.48 -2.35
C SER A 132 -6.26 -10.34 -0.93
N LEU A 133 -6.85 -11.38 -0.35
CA LEU A 133 -7.37 -11.30 1.01
C LEU A 133 -6.27 -11.31 2.06
N TYR A 134 -5.15 -12.00 1.80
CA TYR A 134 -3.98 -11.91 2.68
C TYR A 134 -3.37 -10.51 2.67
N ASP A 135 -3.16 -9.93 1.50
CA ASP A 135 -2.55 -8.61 1.39
C ASP A 135 -3.43 -7.54 2.07
N LEU A 136 -4.76 -7.67 2.05
CA LEU A 136 -5.66 -6.79 2.81
C LEU A 136 -5.39 -6.87 4.31
N GLN A 137 -5.10 -8.05 4.86
CA GLN A 137 -4.82 -8.21 6.29
C GLN A 137 -3.61 -7.40 6.71
N ALA A 138 -2.66 -7.18 5.81
CA ALA A 138 -1.46 -6.42 6.12
C ALA A 138 -1.69 -4.92 6.15
N ILE A 139 -2.77 -4.42 5.53
CA ILE A 139 -3.00 -3.00 5.32
C ILE A 139 -4.28 -2.46 6.00
N GLU A 140 -5.21 -3.33 6.42
CA GLU A 140 -6.51 -2.96 6.98
C GLU A 140 -6.67 -3.27 8.47
N ASP A 141 -7.82 -2.87 9.04
CA ASP A 141 -8.13 -3.07 10.46
C ASP A 141 -9.60 -3.37 10.77
N GLY A 142 -9.84 -3.65 12.06
CA GLY A 142 -11.17 -3.85 12.60
C GLY A 142 -11.92 -4.95 11.87
N GLU A 143 -13.13 -4.63 11.42
CA GLU A 143 -14.00 -5.59 10.74
C GLU A 143 -13.47 -6.06 9.39
N ILE A 144 -12.85 -5.17 8.60
CA ILE A 144 -12.32 -5.53 7.27
C ILE A 144 -11.19 -6.55 7.42
N LEU A 145 -10.25 -6.30 8.34
CA LEU A 145 -9.20 -7.26 8.69
C LEU A 145 -9.79 -8.61 9.14
N ARG A 146 -10.79 -8.59 10.02
CA ARG A 146 -11.45 -9.80 10.53
C ARG A 146 -12.08 -10.61 9.40
N LEU A 147 -12.82 -9.96 8.50
CA LEU A 147 -13.47 -10.61 7.36
C LEU A 147 -12.45 -11.12 6.33
N ALA A 148 -11.44 -10.31 5.99
CA ALA A 148 -10.37 -10.72 5.08
C ALA A 148 -9.63 -11.95 5.61
N THR A 149 -9.32 -11.99 6.91
CA THR A 149 -8.69 -13.15 7.57
C THR A 149 -9.59 -14.40 7.49
N LEU A 150 -10.87 -14.24 7.84
CA LEU A 150 -11.83 -15.34 7.82
C LEU A 150 -12.00 -15.90 6.40
N TYR A 151 -12.25 -15.03 5.42
CA TYR A 151 -12.49 -15.42 4.05
C TYR A 151 -11.24 -15.99 3.39
N ALA A 152 -10.04 -15.45 3.66
CA ALA A 152 -8.80 -16.02 3.15
C ALA A 152 -8.64 -17.49 3.59
N ARG A 153 -8.92 -17.80 4.87
CA ARG A 153 -8.86 -19.17 5.40
C ARG A 153 -9.95 -20.07 4.83
N LEU A 154 -11.20 -19.60 4.75
CA LEU A 154 -12.30 -20.39 4.19
C LEU A 154 -12.08 -20.70 2.70
N ILE A 155 -11.63 -19.71 1.93
CA ILE A 155 -11.33 -19.86 0.51
C ILE A 155 -10.11 -20.77 0.32
N GLY A 156 -9.07 -20.63 1.16
CA GLY A 156 -7.93 -21.55 1.17
C GLY A 156 -8.35 -23.00 1.43
N ALA A 157 -9.21 -23.23 2.41
CA ALA A 157 -9.73 -24.57 2.70
C ALA A 157 -10.57 -25.14 1.54
N LEU A 158 -11.37 -24.29 0.86
CA LEU A 158 -12.10 -24.70 -0.34
C LEU A 158 -11.16 -25.04 -1.50
N TRP A 159 -10.12 -24.22 -1.71
CA TRP A 159 -9.12 -24.44 -2.77
C TRP A 159 -8.35 -25.74 -2.55
N LEU A 160 -7.99 -26.06 -1.31
CA LEU A 160 -7.26 -27.26 -0.92
C LEU A 160 -8.11 -28.54 -0.86
N LYS A 161 -9.43 -28.45 -1.02
CA LYS A 161 -10.32 -29.63 -0.97
C LYS A 161 -10.08 -30.59 -2.14
N GLU A 162 -9.58 -30.07 -3.26
CA GLU A 162 -9.27 -30.83 -4.46
C GLU A 162 -7.75 -30.90 -4.62
N ASP A 163 -7.22 -32.07 -4.98
CA ASP A 163 -5.81 -32.18 -5.35
C ASP A 163 -5.57 -31.57 -6.73
N ARG A 164 -5.23 -30.29 -6.74
CA ARG A 164 -4.99 -29.49 -7.95
C ARG A 164 -3.59 -29.67 -8.52
N GLN A 165 -2.77 -30.51 -7.90
CA GLN A 165 -1.44 -30.89 -8.38
C GLN A 165 -1.36 -32.40 -8.66
N ALA A 166 -2.51 -33.06 -8.83
CA ALA A 166 -2.59 -34.49 -9.13
C ALA A 166 -1.80 -34.90 -10.39
N ASP A 167 -1.66 -33.97 -11.35
CA ASP A 167 -0.93 -34.21 -12.60
C ASP A 167 0.60 -34.29 -12.43
N TRP A 168 1.12 -33.87 -11.27
CA TRP A 168 2.51 -34.11 -10.88
C TRP A 168 2.58 -35.34 -9.98
N ALA A 169 2.89 -36.49 -10.57
CA ALA A 169 3.06 -37.73 -9.81
C ALA A 169 4.25 -37.61 -8.86
N VAL A 170 4.09 -38.10 -7.63
CA VAL A 170 5.14 -38.05 -6.60
C VAL A 170 6.42 -38.72 -7.12
N GLY A 171 7.53 -38.00 -7.08
CA GLY A 171 8.83 -38.50 -7.54
C GLY A 171 9.07 -38.45 -9.06
N SER A 172 8.09 -38.00 -9.86
CA SER A 172 8.32 -37.69 -11.27
C SER A 172 8.90 -36.30 -11.46
N ILE A 173 9.47 -36.03 -12.65
CA ILE A 173 9.89 -34.68 -13.04
C ILE A 173 8.62 -33.91 -13.48
N PRO A 174 8.26 -32.79 -12.81
CA PRO A 174 7.14 -31.96 -13.24
C PRO A 174 7.47 -31.23 -14.54
N THR A 175 6.47 -30.81 -15.28
CA THR A 175 6.68 -29.86 -16.39
C THR A 175 7.00 -28.45 -15.84
N PRO A 176 7.61 -27.55 -16.65
CA PRO A 176 7.86 -26.17 -16.23
C PRO A 176 6.60 -25.45 -15.71
N THR A 177 5.47 -25.61 -16.40
CA THR A 177 4.18 -25.03 -15.97
C THR A 177 3.69 -25.62 -14.64
N GLN A 178 3.83 -26.93 -14.43
CA GLN A 178 3.49 -27.56 -13.16
C GLN A 178 4.35 -27.01 -12.01
N LEU A 179 5.65 -26.78 -12.26
CA LEU A 179 6.55 -26.20 -11.27
C LEU A 179 6.18 -24.76 -10.92
N VAL A 180 5.88 -23.90 -11.90
CA VAL A 180 5.42 -22.52 -11.68
C VAL A 180 4.12 -22.48 -10.87
N ASN A 181 3.17 -23.35 -11.20
CA ASN A 181 1.92 -23.49 -10.45
C ASN A 181 2.16 -23.98 -9.02
N ALA A 182 3.12 -24.90 -8.81
CA ALA A 182 3.47 -25.40 -7.50
C ALA A 182 4.13 -24.33 -6.62
N ILE A 183 5.09 -23.58 -7.16
CA ILE A 183 5.73 -22.43 -6.48
C ILE A 183 4.66 -21.44 -6.02
N THR A 184 3.75 -21.07 -6.92
CA THR A 184 2.68 -20.11 -6.63
C THR A 184 1.73 -20.64 -5.57
N ALA A 185 1.26 -21.89 -5.68
CA ALA A 185 0.36 -22.48 -4.71
C ALA A 185 0.98 -22.62 -3.31
N VAL A 186 2.23 -23.10 -3.22
CA VAL A 186 2.95 -23.23 -1.95
C VAL A 186 3.13 -21.87 -1.29
N PHE A 187 3.62 -20.87 -2.02
CA PHE A 187 3.78 -19.52 -1.52
C PHE A 187 2.47 -18.95 -0.94
N LEU A 188 1.37 -19.05 -1.69
CA LEU A 188 0.10 -18.45 -1.31
C LEU A 188 -0.62 -19.17 -0.17
N VAL A 189 -0.59 -20.51 -0.17
CA VAL A 189 -1.25 -21.30 0.87
C VAL A 189 -0.53 -21.13 2.21
N GLU A 190 0.79 -21.04 2.22
CA GLU A 190 1.54 -20.93 3.47
C GLU A 190 1.41 -19.57 4.15
N ARG A 191 1.09 -18.52 3.39
CA ARG A 191 0.67 -17.23 3.96
C ARG A 191 -0.59 -17.36 4.81
N LEU A 192 -1.43 -18.36 4.59
CA LEU A 192 -2.60 -18.63 5.46
C LEU A 192 -2.24 -19.34 6.78
N GLY A 193 -0.97 -19.68 6.99
CA GLY A 193 -0.51 -20.52 8.10
C GLY A 193 -0.85 -22.00 7.92
N ILE A 194 -1.06 -22.44 6.68
CA ILE A 194 -1.37 -23.83 6.31
C ILE A 194 -0.17 -24.39 5.56
N SER A 195 0.38 -25.52 6.01
CA SER A 195 1.46 -26.20 5.28
C SER A 195 0.92 -26.80 3.98
N HIS A 196 1.54 -26.47 2.85
CA HIS A 196 1.17 -27.10 1.58
C HIS A 196 1.76 -28.52 1.50
N SER A 197 0.98 -29.49 1.01
CA SER A 197 1.39 -30.91 0.96
C SER A 197 2.64 -31.16 0.13
N ARG A 198 2.83 -30.37 -0.93
CA ARG A 198 3.97 -30.47 -1.86
C ARG A 198 5.18 -29.62 -1.50
N ARG A 199 5.20 -28.95 -0.34
CA ARG A 199 6.32 -28.06 0.04
C ARG A 199 7.67 -28.78 0.00
N VAL A 200 7.78 -29.94 0.65
CA VAL A 200 9.04 -30.68 0.75
C VAL A 200 9.51 -31.13 -0.63
N GLU A 201 8.62 -31.75 -1.41
CA GLU A 201 8.93 -32.20 -2.76
C GLU A 201 9.34 -31.06 -3.70
N LEU A 202 8.70 -29.89 -3.58
CA LEU A 202 9.05 -28.69 -4.34
C LEU A 202 10.48 -28.24 -4.02
N LEU A 203 10.82 -28.09 -2.73
CA LEU A 203 12.15 -27.62 -2.32
C LEU A 203 13.22 -28.65 -2.71
N ASP A 204 12.98 -29.95 -2.45
CA ASP A 204 13.89 -31.03 -2.84
C ASP A 204 14.13 -31.09 -4.36
N PHE A 205 13.10 -30.76 -5.16
CA PHE A 205 13.25 -30.68 -6.61
C PHE A 205 14.08 -29.47 -7.04
N CYS A 206 13.84 -28.30 -6.43
CA CYS A 206 14.54 -27.06 -6.74
C CYS A 206 16.00 -27.03 -6.25
N ASP A 207 16.32 -27.76 -5.17
CA ASP A 207 17.68 -27.82 -4.60
C ASP A 207 18.62 -28.79 -5.34
N ARG A 208 18.14 -29.46 -6.40
CA ARG A 208 18.97 -30.37 -7.20
C ARG A 208 20.11 -29.60 -7.87
N SER A 209 21.30 -30.20 -7.86
CA SER A 209 22.49 -29.68 -8.51
C SER A 209 23.00 -30.67 -9.57
N PRO A 210 22.98 -30.31 -10.87
CA PRO A 210 22.53 -29.03 -11.43
C PRO A 210 21.01 -28.86 -11.37
N ALA A 211 20.55 -27.60 -11.43
CA ALA A 211 19.12 -27.28 -11.48
C ALA A 211 18.48 -27.89 -12.75
N VAL A 212 17.28 -28.46 -12.59
CA VAL A 212 16.58 -29.15 -13.70
C VAL A 212 16.02 -28.14 -14.71
N TYR A 213 15.51 -27.01 -14.22
CA TYR A 213 14.97 -25.92 -15.03
C TYR A 213 15.62 -24.60 -14.63
N GLY A 214 15.97 -23.79 -15.62
CA GLY A 214 16.35 -22.39 -15.43
C GLY A 214 15.24 -21.44 -15.86
N ALA A 215 15.55 -20.14 -15.86
CA ALA A 215 14.61 -19.09 -16.26
C ALA A 215 14.03 -19.34 -17.67
N LYS A 216 14.86 -19.80 -18.60
CA LYS A 216 14.48 -20.05 -20.00
C LYS A 216 13.38 -21.11 -20.13
N GLU A 217 13.46 -22.21 -19.38
CA GLU A 217 12.44 -23.25 -19.41
C GLU A 217 11.15 -22.81 -18.71
N LEU A 218 11.25 -21.98 -17.66
CA LEU A 218 10.09 -21.54 -16.87
C LEU A 218 9.34 -20.36 -17.49
N LEU A 219 10.04 -19.45 -18.18
CA LEU A 219 9.48 -18.21 -18.73
C LEU A 219 9.50 -18.16 -20.26
N GLY A 220 10.24 -19.06 -20.91
CA GLY A 220 10.53 -18.98 -22.35
C GLY A 220 11.71 -18.05 -22.70
N TRP A 221 12.24 -17.31 -21.73
CA TRP A 221 13.39 -16.40 -21.87
C TRP A 221 14.13 -16.26 -20.53
N ASN A 222 15.37 -15.76 -20.55
CA ASN A 222 16.15 -15.54 -19.33
C ASN A 222 16.44 -14.04 -19.14
N PRO A 223 15.85 -13.38 -18.12
CA PRO A 223 16.10 -11.96 -17.85
C PRO A 223 17.58 -11.60 -17.62
N ALA A 224 18.41 -12.56 -17.20
CA ALA A 224 19.84 -12.36 -16.99
C ALA A 224 20.67 -12.43 -18.29
N GLU A 225 20.14 -13.03 -19.37
CA GLU A 225 20.89 -13.28 -20.59
C GLU A 225 20.40 -12.46 -21.79
N SER A 226 19.10 -12.18 -21.88
CA SER A 226 18.52 -11.51 -23.05
C SER A 226 17.31 -10.64 -22.69
N SER A 227 16.95 -9.75 -23.62
CA SER A 227 15.67 -9.04 -23.60
C SER A 227 14.49 -10.01 -23.81
N PRO A 228 13.27 -9.63 -23.38
CA PRO A 228 12.07 -10.39 -23.70
C PRO A 228 11.88 -10.55 -25.22
N PRO A 229 11.49 -11.72 -25.72
CA PRO A 229 11.18 -11.92 -27.14
C PRO A 229 9.98 -11.07 -27.58
N ILE A 230 10.13 -10.41 -28.73
CA ILE A 230 9.10 -9.55 -29.33
C ILE A 230 8.03 -10.40 -30.03
N ASP A 231 8.45 -11.44 -30.76
CA ASP A 231 7.56 -12.37 -31.47
C ASP A 231 7.46 -13.70 -30.72
N ASN A 232 6.72 -13.70 -29.61
CA ASN A 232 6.43 -14.96 -28.93
C ASN A 232 5.35 -15.73 -29.70
N MET A 233 5.60 -17.03 -29.95
CA MET A 233 4.66 -17.95 -30.61
C MET A 233 3.27 -18.00 -29.93
N ASN A 234 3.18 -17.59 -28.67
CA ASN A 234 1.95 -17.56 -27.87
C ASN A 234 1.17 -16.23 -27.95
N GLY A 235 1.74 -15.18 -28.56
CA GLY A 235 1.10 -13.86 -28.68
C GLY A 235 1.16 -12.97 -27.44
N SER A 236 1.92 -13.34 -26.40
CA SER A 236 2.05 -12.56 -25.16
C SER A 236 2.82 -11.25 -25.34
N SER A 237 2.25 -10.16 -24.84
CA SER A 237 2.89 -8.83 -24.89
C SER A 237 4.16 -8.77 -24.04
N ILE A 238 5.05 -7.81 -24.33
CA ILE A 238 6.24 -7.57 -23.48
C ILE A 238 5.84 -7.29 -22.02
N TYR A 239 4.70 -6.63 -21.80
CA TYR A 239 4.19 -6.31 -20.48
C TYR A 239 3.76 -7.56 -19.71
N GLU A 240 3.06 -8.49 -20.36
CA GLU A 240 2.68 -9.79 -19.77
C GLU A 240 3.92 -10.62 -19.42
N GLN A 241 4.93 -10.64 -20.30
CA GLN A 241 6.17 -11.37 -20.09
C GLN A 241 6.95 -10.85 -18.88
N LEU A 242 7.09 -9.51 -18.76
CA LEU A 242 7.74 -8.87 -17.62
C LEU A 242 6.95 -9.10 -16.32
N THR A 243 5.61 -9.05 -16.40
CA THR A 243 4.74 -9.31 -15.24
C THR A 243 4.88 -10.74 -14.74
N SER A 244 4.84 -11.71 -15.65
CA SER A 244 5.02 -13.14 -15.33
C SER A 244 6.37 -13.41 -14.69
N ALA A 245 7.45 -12.83 -15.23
CA ALA A 245 8.78 -12.93 -14.66
C ALA A 245 8.85 -12.31 -13.25
N LEU A 246 8.23 -11.14 -13.04
CA LEU A 246 8.22 -10.44 -11.75
C LEU A 246 7.47 -11.25 -10.68
N VAL A 247 6.30 -11.78 -11.02
CA VAL A 247 5.49 -12.61 -10.12
C VAL A 247 6.21 -13.91 -9.76
N LEU A 248 6.77 -14.61 -10.76
CA LEU A 248 7.51 -15.84 -10.52
C LEU A 248 8.75 -15.58 -9.63
N TRP A 249 9.50 -14.52 -9.91
CA TRP A 249 10.63 -14.11 -9.07
C TRP A 249 10.17 -13.82 -7.64
N HIS A 250 9.10 -13.07 -7.46
CA HIS A 250 8.61 -12.69 -6.14
C HIS A 250 8.23 -13.93 -5.30
N HIS A 251 7.46 -14.86 -5.87
CA HIS A 251 7.06 -16.09 -5.19
C HIS A 251 8.26 -17.00 -4.87
N SER A 252 9.16 -17.18 -5.84
CA SER A 252 10.34 -18.04 -5.68
C SER A 252 11.29 -17.48 -4.63
N ASN A 253 11.58 -16.17 -4.69
CA ASN A 253 12.44 -15.49 -3.73
C ASN A 253 11.88 -15.59 -2.30
N ALA A 254 10.56 -15.43 -2.13
CA ALA A 254 9.92 -15.57 -0.82
C ALA A 254 9.99 -17.01 -0.25
N LEU A 255 10.11 -18.02 -1.11
CA LEU A 255 10.32 -19.41 -0.73
C LEU A 255 11.80 -19.81 -0.61
N GLY A 256 12.73 -18.93 -0.97
CA GLY A 256 14.17 -19.22 -1.02
C GLY A 256 14.60 -20.05 -2.24
N ILE A 257 13.77 -20.11 -3.28
CA ILE A 257 14.04 -20.86 -4.52
C ILE A 257 14.78 -19.96 -5.52
N SER A 258 15.91 -20.45 -6.03
CA SER A 258 16.64 -19.79 -7.12
C SER A 258 16.12 -20.24 -8.47
N ILE A 259 15.73 -19.29 -9.33
CA ILE A 259 15.20 -19.54 -10.68
C ILE A 259 16.14 -19.05 -11.81
N GLY A 260 17.38 -18.69 -11.46
CA GLY A 260 18.41 -18.31 -12.44
C GLY A 260 18.48 -16.83 -12.82
N PHE A 261 17.67 -15.95 -12.21
CA PHE A 261 17.82 -14.50 -12.33
C PHE A 261 17.43 -13.78 -11.02
N THR A 262 17.74 -12.48 -10.95
CA THR A 262 17.51 -11.62 -9.78
C THR A 262 16.61 -10.44 -10.16
N LEU A 263 16.04 -9.75 -9.17
CA LEU A 263 15.22 -8.56 -9.44
C LEU A 263 15.96 -7.50 -10.27
N PRO A 264 17.23 -7.15 -10.00
CA PRO A 264 17.97 -6.22 -10.87
C PRO A 264 18.07 -6.67 -12.34
N HIS A 265 18.31 -7.97 -12.60
CA HIS A 265 18.32 -8.50 -13.97
C HIS A 265 16.97 -8.35 -14.67
N LEU A 266 15.86 -8.35 -13.93
CA LEU A 266 14.55 -8.09 -14.51
C LEU A 266 14.29 -6.60 -14.71
N LEU A 267 14.59 -5.78 -13.69
CA LEU A 267 14.29 -4.34 -13.71
C LEU A 267 15.04 -3.59 -14.82
N GLN A 268 16.24 -4.02 -15.22
CA GLN A 268 16.95 -3.38 -16.34
C GLN A 268 16.14 -3.32 -17.64
N HIS A 269 15.18 -4.24 -17.83
CA HIS A 269 14.33 -4.31 -19.02
C HIS A 269 13.19 -3.28 -19.00
N LEU A 270 12.98 -2.56 -17.90
CA LEU A 270 11.98 -1.48 -17.84
C LEU A 270 12.28 -0.34 -18.84
N LEU A 271 13.55 -0.13 -19.17
CA LEU A 271 13.96 0.84 -20.20
C LEU A 271 13.41 0.52 -21.59
N LEU A 272 13.03 -0.73 -21.86
CA LEU A 272 12.43 -1.12 -23.14
C LEU A 272 10.97 -0.68 -23.28
N VAL A 273 10.30 -0.42 -22.15
CA VAL A 273 8.88 -0.05 -22.10
C VAL A 273 8.66 1.41 -21.66
N TYR A 274 9.73 2.12 -21.33
CA TYR A 274 9.67 3.56 -21.06
C TYR A 274 9.85 4.40 -22.33
N PRO A 275 9.13 5.52 -22.46
CA PRO A 275 7.96 5.90 -21.65
C PRO A 275 6.76 4.99 -21.96
N TYR A 276 5.93 4.73 -20.94
CA TYR A 276 4.69 3.97 -21.11
C TYR A 276 3.76 4.62 -22.14
N LYS A 277 3.05 3.77 -22.88
CA LYS A 277 2.22 4.19 -24.02
C LYS A 277 0.79 4.55 -23.60
N GLY A 278 0.16 5.43 -24.37
CA GLY A 278 -1.25 5.77 -24.18
C GLY A 278 -2.18 4.67 -24.71
N PRO A 279 -3.47 4.70 -24.34
CA PRO A 279 -4.46 3.72 -24.80
C PRO A 279 -4.73 3.78 -26.32
N GLY A 280 -4.30 4.84 -27.01
CA GLY A 280 -4.39 4.95 -28.47
C GLY A 280 -3.22 4.33 -29.23
N ASP A 281 -2.12 4.01 -28.53
CA ASP A 281 -0.87 3.54 -29.13
C ASP A 281 -0.73 2.01 -29.07
N LEU A 282 -1.60 1.34 -28.32
CA LEU A 282 -1.58 -0.11 -28.06
C LEU A 282 -2.94 -0.73 -28.38
N SER A 283 -2.95 -2.05 -28.61
CA SER A 283 -4.22 -2.78 -28.59
C SER A 283 -4.84 -2.74 -27.18
N PRO A 284 -6.18 -2.93 -27.05
CA PRO A 284 -6.82 -2.93 -25.73
C PRO A 284 -6.20 -3.93 -24.74
N GLN A 285 -5.87 -5.14 -25.20
CA GLN A 285 -5.24 -6.17 -24.36
C GLN A 285 -3.83 -5.75 -23.92
N GLU A 286 -2.99 -5.28 -24.84
CA GLU A 286 -1.63 -4.82 -24.49
C GLU A 286 -1.65 -3.63 -23.54
N TYR A 287 -2.65 -2.75 -23.66
CA TYR A 287 -2.85 -1.64 -22.73
C TYR A 287 -3.22 -2.16 -21.33
N GLU A 288 -4.12 -3.15 -21.22
CA GLU A 288 -4.44 -3.81 -19.95
C GLU A 288 -3.21 -4.49 -19.35
N ASP A 289 -2.41 -5.21 -20.15
CA ASP A 289 -1.18 -5.84 -19.72
C ASP A 289 -0.16 -4.79 -19.21
N GLN A 290 -0.06 -3.62 -19.86
CA GLN A 290 0.78 -2.51 -19.41
C GLN A 290 0.33 -1.98 -18.05
N VAL A 291 -0.98 -1.76 -17.85
CA VAL A 291 -1.53 -1.33 -16.56
C VAL A 291 -1.22 -2.39 -15.49
N HIS A 292 -1.35 -3.67 -15.82
CA HIS A 292 -1.07 -4.77 -14.90
C HIS A 292 0.42 -4.86 -14.54
N LEU A 293 1.35 -4.64 -15.50
CA LEU A 293 2.79 -4.56 -15.21
C LEU A 293 3.08 -3.42 -14.24
N VAL A 294 2.60 -2.21 -14.55
CA VAL A 294 2.84 -1.00 -13.74
C VAL A 294 2.37 -1.21 -12.30
N THR A 295 1.15 -1.73 -12.14
CA THR A 295 0.56 -1.93 -10.82
C THR A 295 1.25 -3.06 -10.06
N THR A 296 1.60 -4.16 -10.72
CA THR A 296 2.36 -5.26 -10.12
C THR A 296 3.75 -4.81 -9.66
N LEU A 297 4.45 -4.01 -10.46
CA LEU A 297 5.74 -3.43 -10.09
C LEU A 297 5.63 -2.58 -8.82
N VAL A 298 4.64 -1.68 -8.75
CA VAL A 298 4.36 -0.89 -7.55
C VAL A 298 4.04 -1.79 -6.37
N PHE A 299 3.22 -2.83 -6.53
CA PHE A 299 2.86 -3.72 -5.42
C PHE A 299 4.07 -4.50 -4.90
N VAL A 300 4.88 -5.12 -5.78
CA VAL A 300 6.06 -5.87 -5.34
C VAL A 300 7.04 -4.94 -4.60
N LEU A 301 7.37 -3.78 -5.17
CA LEU A 301 8.32 -2.85 -4.57
C LEU A 301 7.82 -2.18 -3.28
N THR A 302 6.50 -2.11 -3.07
CA THR A 302 5.91 -1.54 -1.86
C THR A 302 5.44 -2.59 -0.86
N ASN A 303 5.76 -3.86 -1.08
CA ASN A 303 5.24 -4.99 -0.29
C ASN A 303 3.71 -4.93 -0.18
N HIS A 304 3.06 -4.88 -1.33
CA HIS A 304 1.62 -4.79 -1.56
C HIS A 304 0.95 -3.61 -0.84
N GLY A 305 1.62 -2.45 -0.81
CA GLY A 305 1.13 -1.21 -0.22
C GLY A 305 1.43 -1.03 1.28
N ARG A 306 2.18 -1.94 1.90
CA ARG A 306 2.65 -1.80 3.29
C ARG A 306 3.73 -0.72 3.44
N LEU A 307 4.49 -0.46 2.39
CA LEU A 307 5.55 0.54 2.38
C LEU A 307 5.11 1.78 1.59
N ARG A 308 5.50 2.95 2.08
CA ARG A 308 5.29 4.23 1.40
C ARG A 308 6.27 4.36 0.24
N CYS A 309 5.77 4.62 -0.96
CA CYS A 309 6.60 4.95 -2.10
C CYS A 309 6.74 6.47 -2.25
N GLU A 310 7.97 6.95 -2.38
CA GLU A 310 8.22 8.32 -2.85
C GLU A 310 8.01 8.36 -4.37
N THR A 311 7.49 9.48 -4.88
CA THR A 311 7.31 9.66 -6.33
C THR A 311 8.64 9.58 -7.08
N ASN A 312 9.73 10.00 -6.44
CA ASN A 312 11.06 9.95 -7.04
C ASN A 312 11.62 8.52 -7.13
N LEU A 313 11.02 7.51 -6.48
CA LEU A 313 11.50 6.14 -6.63
C LEU A 313 10.96 5.48 -7.91
N LEU A 314 9.72 5.82 -8.28
CA LEU A 314 8.97 5.25 -9.40
C LEU A 314 8.19 6.36 -10.14
N PRO A 315 8.91 7.32 -10.77
CA PRO A 315 8.26 8.48 -11.38
C PRO A 315 7.39 8.10 -12.58
N HIS A 316 7.86 7.16 -13.41
CA HIS A 316 7.16 6.69 -14.62
C HIS A 316 5.80 6.08 -14.28
N GLU A 317 5.77 5.20 -13.29
CA GLU A 317 4.55 4.55 -12.78
C GLU A 317 3.61 5.58 -12.16
N TYR A 318 4.13 6.49 -11.34
CA TYR A 318 3.32 7.52 -10.68
C TYR A 318 2.59 8.40 -11.70
N PHE A 319 3.32 8.93 -12.70
CA PHE A 319 2.73 9.82 -13.70
C PHE A 319 1.80 9.07 -14.65
N PHE A 320 2.18 7.85 -15.06
CA PHE A 320 1.32 6.99 -15.86
C PHE A 320 -0.02 6.73 -15.16
N LEU A 321 0.00 6.23 -13.91
CA LEU A 321 -1.21 5.92 -13.15
C LEU A 321 -2.07 7.16 -12.92
N ARG A 322 -1.45 8.29 -12.58
CA ARG A 322 -2.16 9.55 -12.36
C ARG A 322 -2.88 10.03 -13.63
N HIS A 323 -2.24 9.92 -14.79
CA HIS A 323 -2.81 10.35 -16.07
C HIS A 323 -3.99 9.46 -16.48
N HIS A 324 -3.82 8.14 -16.36
CA HIS A 324 -4.77 7.16 -16.91
C HIS A 324 -6.02 6.92 -16.05
N ILE A 325 -6.07 7.36 -14.79
CA ILE A 325 -7.32 7.35 -14.00
C ILE A 325 -8.48 8.05 -14.74
N VAL A 326 -8.18 9.14 -15.46
CA VAL A 326 -9.21 9.87 -16.21
C VAL A 326 -9.77 9.00 -17.34
N TYR A 327 -8.89 8.32 -18.06
CA TYR A 327 -9.29 7.37 -19.11
C TYR A 327 -10.15 6.23 -18.53
N HIS A 328 -9.72 5.57 -17.45
CA HIS A 328 -10.49 4.49 -16.83
C HIS A 328 -11.87 4.94 -16.33
N LEU A 329 -11.99 6.17 -15.83
CA LEU A 329 -13.27 6.78 -15.47
C LEU A 329 -14.19 6.95 -16.69
N THR A 330 -13.66 7.43 -17.83
CA THR A 330 -14.44 7.60 -19.06
C THR A 330 -14.94 6.27 -19.62
N GLN A 331 -14.12 5.22 -19.52
CA GLN A 331 -14.49 3.87 -19.96
C GLN A 331 -15.40 3.14 -18.97
N GLN A 332 -15.66 3.73 -17.79
CA GLN A 332 -16.42 3.09 -16.71
C GLN A 332 -15.88 1.69 -16.35
N ASN A 333 -14.56 1.48 -16.52
CA ASN A 333 -13.91 0.21 -16.25
C ASN A 333 -13.51 0.15 -14.77
N ALA A 334 -14.38 -0.42 -13.94
CA ALA A 334 -14.15 -0.51 -12.50
C ALA A 334 -12.91 -1.34 -12.12
N ALA A 335 -12.55 -2.35 -12.91
CA ALA A 335 -11.38 -3.19 -12.66
C ALA A 335 -10.08 -2.39 -12.81
N LEU A 336 -9.84 -1.83 -14.00
CA LEU A 336 -8.63 -1.03 -14.28
C LEU A 336 -8.57 0.23 -13.42
N LEU A 337 -9.71 0.88 -13.19
CA LEU A 337 -9.80 2.01 -12.26
C LEU A 337 -9.39 1.58 -10.85
N GLY A 338 -9.94 0.48 -10.35
CA GLY A 338 -9.65 -0.01 -9.01
C GLY A 338 -8.17 -0.35 -8.81
N GLU A 339 -7.60 -1.09 -9.75
CA GLU A 339 -6.19 -1.48 -9.75
C GLU A 339 -5.27 -0.26 -9.79
N SER A 340 -5.58 0.71 -10.66
CA SER A 340 -4.82 1.96 -10.79
C SER A 340 -4.89 2.83 -9.54
N LEU A 341 -6.08 2.98 -8.95
CA LEU A 341 -6.27 3.73 -7.70
C LEU A 341 -5.51 3.07 -6.54
N ARG A 342 -5.53 1.73 -6.47
CA ARG A 342 -4.81 0.95 -5.46
C ARG A 342 -3.30 1.16 -5.58
N ALA A 343 -2.73 1.05 -6.78
CA ALA A 343 -1.32 1.28 -7.01
C ALA A 343 -0.94 2.73 -6.70
N LEU A 344 -1.71 3.71 -7.20
CA LEU A 344 -1.42 5.13 -6.98
C LEU A 344 -1.48 5.52 -5.49
N ARG A 345 -2.32 4.85 -4.68
CA ARG A 345 -2.37 5.01 -3.21
C ARG A 345 -1.09 4.60 -2.48
N CYS A 346 -0.18 3.86 -3.10
CA CYS A 346 1.10 3.52 -2.48
C CYS A 346 2.04 4.74 -2.41
N PHE A 347 1.83 5.73 -3.27
CA PHE A 347 2.64 6.95 -3.33
C PHE A 347 2.28 7.96 -2.25
N GLU A 348 3.25 8.77 -1.83
CA GLU A 348 3.03 9.89 -0.92
C GLU A 348 2.21 11.01 -1.57
N GLY A 349 1.28 11.60 -0.81
CA GLY A 349 0.46 12.73 -1.27
C GLY A 349 -0.63 12.40 -2.30
N SER A 350 -0.64 11.20 -2.88
CA SER A 350 -1.59 10.83 -3.94
C SER A 350 -3.05 10.90 -3.52
N ALA A 351 -3.38 10.63 -2.25
CA ALA A 351 -4.73 10.74 -1.71
C ALA A 351 -5.36 12.16 -1.86
N ASN A 352 -4.53 13.20 -2.04
CA ASN A 352 -4.98 14.57 -2.22
C ASN A 352 -5.38 14.91 -3.67
N LEU A 353 -5.08 14.04 -4.63
CA LEU A 353 -5.36 14.23 -6.04
C LEU A 353 -6.88 14.28 -6.29
N VAL A 354 -7.30 15.17 -7.18
CA VAL A 354 -8.71 15.29 -7.59
C VAL A 354 -9.18 14.01 -8.27
N GLN A 355 -8.32 13.42 -9.12
CA GLN A 355 -8.56 12.17 -9.83
C GLN A 355 -8.84 11.01 -8.84
N MET A 356 -8.06 10.92 -7.75
CA MET A 356 -8.28 9.94 -6.69
C MET A 356 -9.66 10.09 -6.06
N ARG A 357 -10.07 11.32 -5.70
CA ARG A 357 -11.40 11.56 -5.12
C ARG A 357 -12.53 11.21 -6.10
N ARG A 358 -12.37 11.53 -7.39
CA ARG A 358 -13.35 11.19 -8.43
C ARG A 358 -13.47 9.68 -8.63
N GLY A 359 -12.35 8.97 -8.72
CA GLY A 359 -12.32 7.51 -8.81
C GLY A 359 -13.02 6.83 -7.63
N MET A 360 -12.69 7.27 -6.41
CA MET A 360 -13.34 6.77 -5.20
C MET A 360 -14.85 7.07 -5.17
N ALA A 361 -15.26 8.26 -5.59
CA ALA A 361 -16.67 8.62 -5.67
C ALA A 361 -17.42 7.77 -6.69
N TYR A 362 -16.84 7.56 -7.86
CA TYR A 362 -17.39 6.65 -8.87
C TYR A 362 -17.62 5.26 -8.28
N LEU A 363 -16.60 4.63 -7.68
CA LEU A 363 -16.74 3.29 -7.10
C LEU A 363 -17.83 3.23 -6.02
N LEU A 364 -17.93 4.22 -5.14
CA LEU A 364 -19.00 4.23 -4.13
C LEU A 364 -20.40 4.41 -4.73
N LEU A 365 -20.54 5.11 -5.85
CA LEU A 365 -21.83 5.38 -6.49
C LEU A 365 -22.27 4.25 -7.43
N THR A 366 -21.33 3.47 -7.97
CA THR A 366 -21.61 2.40 -8.93
C THR A 366 -21.61 1.00 -8.33
N GLN A 367 -21.40 0.87 -7.02
CA GLN A 367 -21.58 -0.43 -6.35
C GLN A 367 -23.04 -0.88 -6.48
N ARG A 368 -23.24 -2.10 -6.96
CA ARG A 368 -24.57 -2.72 -7.06
C ARG A 368 -25.09 -3.10 -5.67
N GLU A 369 -26.39 -3.35 -5.58
CA GLU A 369 -27.03 -3.79 -4.33
C GLU A 369 -26.45 -5.10 -3.79
N ASP A 370 -26.02 -6.01 -4.67
CA ASP A 370 -25.37 -7.27 -4.31
C ASP A 370 -23.91 -7.10 -3.85
N GLY A 371 -23.39 -5.87 -3.86
CA GLY A 371 -22.03 -5.52 -3.46
C GLY A 371 -20.98 -5.63 -4.56
N SER A 372 -21.35 -6.06 -5.78
CA SER A 372 -20.41 -6.20 -6.90
C SER A 372 -20.18 -4.89 -7.67
N TRP A 373 -19.08 -4.85 -8.41
CA TRP A 373 -18.82 -3.88 -9.47
C TRP A 373 -18.70 -4.63 -10.78
N VAL A 374 -19.48 -4.22 -11.78
CA VAL A 374 -19.60 -4.95 -13.04
C VAL A 374 -19.74 -3.97 -14.17
N ASN A 375 -18.97 -4.17 -15.24
CA ASN A 375 -19.22 -3.47 -16.50
C ASN A 375 -20.43 -4.10 -17.19
N GLU A 376 -21.40 -3.29 -17.63
CA GLU A 376 -22.67 -3.78 -18.18
C GLU A 376 -22.48 -4.72 -19.37
N SER A 377 -21.47 -4.45 -20.21
CA SER A 377 -21.12 -5.28 -21.37
C SER A 377 -20.65 -6.68 -21.02
N LEU A 378 -20.11 -6.87 -19.81
CA LEU A 378 -19.47 -8.12 -19.35
C LEU A 378 -20.22 -8.75 -18.17
N GLN A 379 -21.49 -8.38 -17.96
CA GLN A 379 -22.19 -8.75 -16.75
C GLN A 379 -22.37 -10.26 -16.51
N ASN A 380 -22.33 -11.06 -17.57
CA ASN A 380 -22.50 -12.51 -17.48
C ASN A 380 -21.19 -13.27 -17.27
N ASP A 381 -20.03 -12.59 -17.32
CA ASP A 381 -18.75 -13.23 -17.07
C ASP A 381 -18.44 -13.25 -15.56
N PRO A 382 -18.43 -14.45 -14.93
CA PRO A 382 -18.16 -14.56 -13.50
C PRO A 382 -16.72 -14.16 -13.13
N ASN A 383 -15.75 -14.31 -14.03
CA ASN A 383 -14.37 -13.90 -13.79
C ASN A 383 -14.28 -12.38 -13.73
N GLN A 384 -14.84 -11.70 -14.73
CA GLN A 384 -14.83 -10.24 -14.79
C GLN A 384 -15.56 -9.62 -13.59
N ARG A 385 -16.70 -10.21 -13.19
CA ARG A 385 -17.41 -9.80 -11.98
C ARG A 385 -16.54 -9.94 -10.73
N TYR A 386 -15.80 -11.05 -10.59
CA TYR A 386 -14.88 -11.26 -9.48
C TYR A 386 -13.74 -10.24 -9.48
N PHE A 387 -13.00 -10.10 -10.58
CA PHE A 387 -11.85 -9.21 -10.67
C PHE A 387 -12.25 -7.75 -10.49
N SER A 388 -13.32 -7.30 -11.16
CA SER A 388 -13.87 -5.94 -10.98
C SER A 388 -14.24 -5.66 -9.53
N THR A 389 -14.91 -6.61 -8.87
CA THR A 389 -15.29 -6.45 -7.45
C THR A 389 -14.06 -6.41 -6.54
N MET A 390 -13.10 -7.30 -6.76
CA MET A 390 -11.86 -7.37 -5.97
C MET A 390 -11.01 -6.10 -6.14
N GLN A 391 -10.84 -5.59 -7.36
CA GLN A 391 -10.06 -4.36 -7.57
C GLN A 391 -10.77 -3.14 -7.01
N ALA A 392 -12.10 -3.04 -7.15
CA ALA A 392 -12.88 -1.95 -6.59
C ALA A 392 -12.82 -1.91 -5.06
N LEU A 393 -13.02 -3.06 -4.37
CA LEU A 393 -12.96 -3.09 -2.91
C LEU A 393 -11.56 -2.73 -2.40
N TRP A 394 -10.51 -3.16 -3.10
CA TRP A 394 -9.13 -2.80 -2.78
C TRP A 394 -8.84 -1.31 -2.92
N ALA A 395 -9.33 -0.69 -4.01
CA ALA A 395 -9.20 0.75 -4.19
C ALA A 395 -9.86 1.55 -3.07
N LEU A 396 -10.95 1.00 -2.51
CA LEU A 396 -11.67 1.59 -1.39
C LEU A 396 -10.93 1.47 -0.05
N CYS A 397 -9.94 0.59 0.07
CA CYS A 397 -9.14 0.38 1.30
C CYS A 397 -8.15 1.53 1.58
N GLU A 398 -7.74 1.69 2.84
CA GLU A 398 -6.81 2.73 3.30
C GLU A 398 -5.53 2.09 3.88
N PRO A 399 -4.42 2.03 3.11
CA PRO A 399 -3.28 1.25 3.52
C PRO A 399 -2.59 1.76 4.77
N ARG A 400 -2.44 0.88 5.77
CA ARG A 400 -1.55 1.08 6.92
C ARG A 400 -0.10 0.93 6.48
N ARG A 401 0.62 2.06 6.49
CA ARG A 401 2.03 2.11 6.08
C ARG A 401 2.94 1.85 7.28
N VAL A 402 3.90 0.93 7.13
CA VAL A 402 4.84 0.51 8.19
C VAL A 402 6.30 0.89 7.89
N GLY A 403 6.57 1.54 6.76
CA GLY A 403 7.92 1.95 6.36
C GLY A 403 7.94 2.63 5.00
N PHE A 404 9.11 2.61 4.35
CA PHE A 404 9.37 3.21 3.04
C PHE A 404 9.87 2.15 2.05
N ALA A 405 9.48 2.29 0.80
CA ALA A 405 9.92 1.47 -0.33
C ALA A 405 11.34 1.87 -0.77
N PRO A 406 12.09 1.01 -1.50
CA PRO A 406 11.69 -0.31 -1.98
C PRO A 406 11.76 -1.40 -0.89
N ALA A 407 10.92 -2.44 -1.03
CA ALA A 407 10.94 -3.62 -0.17
C ALA A 407 12.22 -4.46 -0.32
N PHE A 408 12.90 -4.31 -1.46
CA PHE A 408 14.10 -5.05 -1.87
C PHE A 408 15.23 -4.05 -2.10
N PRO A 409 16.16 -3.88 -1.14
CA PRO A 409 17.23 -2.88 -1.23
C PRO A 409 18.11 -3.02 -2.48
N GLU A 410 18.27 -4.23 -3.00
CA GLU A 410 18.99 -4.52 -4.23
C GLU A 410 18.38 -3.87 -5.49
N ALA A 411 17.10 -3.45 -5.43
CA ALA A 411 16.45 -2.72 -6.52
C ALA A 411 16.86 -1.25 -6.60
N THR A 412 17.37 -0.65 -5.51
CA THR A 412 17.64 0.80 -5.46
C THR A 412 18.59 1.28 -6.57
N PRO A 413 19.76 0.64 -6.80
CA PRO A 413 20.71 1.14 -7.79
C PRO A 413 20.14 1.19 -9.22
N ILE A 414 19.36 0.17 -9.60
CA ILE A 414 18.79 0.10 -10.95
C ILE A 414 17.61 1.07 -11.10
N LEU A 415 16.80 1.28 -10.06
CA LEU A 415 15.72 2.28 -10.08
C LEU A 415 16.27 3.71 -10.17
N GLU A 416 17.38 4.01 -9.49
CA GLU A 416 18.05 5.32 -9.58
C GLU A 416 18.58 5.60 -11.00
N LEU A 417 19.06 4.59 -11.71
CA LEU A 417 19.50 4.74 -13.10
C LEU A 417 18.33 5.11 -14.04
N HIS A 418 17.11 4.64 -13.73
CA HIS A 418 15.93 4.89 -14.57
C HIS A 418 15.29 6.27 -14.37
N LEU A 419 15.72 7.04 -13.36
CA LEU A 419 15.15 8.35 -13.03
C LEU A 419 15.13 9.33 -14.21
N ASN A 420 16.14 9.24 -15.07
CA ASN A 420 16.34 10.14 -16.20
C ASN A 420 15.98 9.51 -17.56
N ALA A 421 15.47 8.26 -17.58
CA ALA A 421 14.87 7.73 -18.80
C ALA A 421 13.69 8.62 -19.16
N ASP A 422 13.61 9.11 -20.40
CA ASP A 422 12.83 10.29 -20.82
C ASP A 422 11.45 10.42 -20.14
N ILE A 423 11.36 11.33 -19.17
CA ILE A 423 10.08 11.80 -18.62
C ILE A 423 9.61 12.94 -19.52
N GLU A 424 8.88 12.64 -20.59
CA GLU A 424 8.14 13.67 -21.31
C GLU A 424 7.02 14.18 -20.40
N VAL A 425 7.21 15.39 -19.87
CA VAL A 425 6.15 16.12 -19.16
C VAL A 425 5.14 16.54 -20.23
N PRO A 426 3.86 16.09 -20.17
CA PRO A 426 2.88 16.46 -21.17
C PRO A 426 2.70 17.98 -21.21
N ASP A 427 2.72 18.53 -22.42
CA ASP A 427 2.62 19.96 -22.66
C ASP A 427 1.26 20.50 -22.19
N VAL A 428 1.24 21.74 -21.69
CA VAL A 428 0.07 22.38 -21.04
C VAL A 428 -1.10 22.56 -22.03
N SER A 429 -0.84 22.40 -23.33
CA SER A 429 -1.79 22.42 -24.42
C SER A 429 -2.79 21.25 -24.39
N ASP A 430 -2.38 20.04 -23.99
CA ASP A 430 -3.27 18.87 -23.93
C ASP A 430 -4.26 18.92 -22.76
N MET A 431 -3.92 19.65 -21.70
CA MET A 431 -4.83 19.93 -20.58
C MET A 431 -6.02 20.80 -20.97
N LYS A 432 -5.89 21.67 -21.97
CA LYS A 432 -6.99 22.56 -22.40
C LYS A 432 -8.02 21.83 -23.26
N ASN A 433 -7.59 20.87 -24.08
CA ASN A 433 -8.49 20.15 -24.98
C ASN A 433 -9.39 19.13 -24.25
N MET A 434 -8.99 18.63 -23.07
CA MET A 434 -9.83 17.72 -22.27
C MET A 434 -10.82 18.44 -21.32
N CYS A 435 -10.53 19.67 -20.89
CA CYS A 435 -11.50 20.47 -20.12
C CYS A 435 -12.71 20.90 -20.97
N ALA A 436 -12.57 20.96 -22.30
CA ALA A 436 -13.68 21.31 -23.19
C ALA A 436 -14.71 20.18 -23.36
N VAL A 437 -14.35 18.92 -23.09
CA VAL A 437 -15.25 17.75 -23.24
C VAL A 437 -15.98 17.40 -21.94
N SER A 438 -15.68 18.08 -20.83
CA SER A 438 -16.26 17.81 -19.49
C SER A 438 -17.36 18.80 -19.06
N LEU A 439 -18.00 19.46 -20.03
CA LEU A 439 -19.20 20.27 -19.84
C LEU A 439 -20.42 19.63 -20.54
N PHE A 440 -20.67 18.34 -20.34
CA PHE A 440 -22.01 17.73 -20.44
C PHE A 440 -22.12 16.53 -19.49
#